data_AF-A0A2K5NZS4-F1
#
_entry.id   AF-A0A2K5NZS4-F1
#
_cell.length_a   1.000
_cell.length_b   1.000
_cell.length_c   1.000
_cell.angle_alpha   90.00
_cell.angle_beta   90.00
_cell.angle_gamma   90.00
#
_symmetry.space_group_name_H-M   'P 1'
#
loop_
_entity.id
_entity.type
_entity.pdbx_description
1 polymer ?
#
loop_
_entity_poly.entity_id
_entity_poly.type
_entity_poly.pdbx_seq_one_letter_code
_entity_poly.pdbx_strand_id
1 'polypeptide(L)'
;MAAARAGPVELAFAESAPTWLLRSEQFPSRGGRQAAGLACALCGRPLSFLRQAYEPPAGHAYSFHRGIFRFCCRKPPCYASLRVSRNQLPRKNDFYSYEPPSENPPPETGESMYLQLKSGAHLCRFCGCLGPKTCSRCHKAYYCGKKHQTLDRRLGHKQAYAQPDHLNFTTPDHNFLFPELEIVIETEDEIMPEVVEKGDYSEIIGGVVKQVQDFIH
;
A
#
# COMPACT_ATOMS: atom_id res chain seq x y z
N MET A 1 -36.28 -3.75 24.48
CA MET A 1 -35.19 -4.46 23.76
C MET A 1 -34.03 -3.49 23.62
N ALA A 2 -32.97 -3.67 24.41
CA ALA A 2 -31.77 -2.83 24.27
C ALA A 2 -31.13 -3.13 22.90
N ALA A 3 -30.92 -2.09 22.09
CA ALA A 3 -30.12 -2.22 20.88
C ALA A 3 -28.72 -2.70 21.28
N ALA A 4 -28.25 -3.79 20.68
CA ALA A 4 -26.86 -4.18 20.80
C ALA A 4 -26.01 -2.99 20.37
N ARG A 5 -25.19 -2.45 21.28
CA ARG A 5 -24.19 -1.44 20.91
C ARG A 5 -23.31 -2.06 19.83
N ALA A 6 -23.21 -1.41 18.67
CA ALA A 6 -22.22 -1.77 17.68
C ALA A 6 -20.85 -1.73 18.40
N GLY A 7 -20.04 -2.78 18.24
CA GLY A 7 -18.69 -2.77 18.76
C GLY A 7 -17.87 -1.62 18.13
N PRO A 8 -16.73 -1.26 18.74
CA PRO A 8 -15.86 -0.24 18.18
C PRO A 8 -15.53 -0.57 16.71
N VAL A 9 -15.68 0.41 15.83
CA VAL A 9 -15.38 0.28 14.40
C VAL A 9 -13.92 0.66 14.19
N GLU A 10 -13.16 -0.20 13.52
CA GLU A 10 -11.80 0.12 13.08
C GLU A 10 -11.83 0.72 11.67
N LEU A 11 -11.27 1.92 11.53
CA LEU A 11 -11.10 2.62 10.26
C LEU A 11 -9.64 2.54 9.82
N ALA A 12 -9.42 2.52 8.51
CA ALA A 12 -8.09 2.43 7.92
C ALA A 12 -7.83 3.57 6.94
N PHE A 13 -6.84 4.40 7.22
CA PHE A 13 -6.47 5.57 6.43
C PHE A 13 -5.14 5.35 5.71
N ALA A 14 -4.96 5.97 4.54
CA ALA A 14 -3.71 5.91 3.79
C ALA A 14 -2.90 7.19 4.03
N GLU A 15 -1.74 7.06 4.66
CA GLU A 15 -0.93 8.19 5.12
C GLU A 15 0.50 8.14 4.59
N SER A 16 1.13 9.31 4.51
CA SER A 16 2.53 9.41 4.11
C SER A 16 3.43 8.93 5.24
N ALA A 17 4.37 8.04 4.94
CA ALA A 17 5.36 7.57 5.90
C ALA A 17 6.79 7.70 5.35
N PRO A 18 7.79 7.84 6.22
CA PRO A 18 9.19 7.70 5.84
C PRO A 18 9.45 6.44 5.00
N THR A 19 10.20 6.57 3.90
CA THR A 19 10.45 5.45 2.96
C THR A 19 11.06 4.22 3.63
N TRP A 20 11.83 4.39 4.70
CA TRP A 20 12.43 3.28 5.43
C TRP A 20 11.41 2.42 6.17
N LEU A 21 10.29 3.01 6.62
CA LEU A 21 9.15 2.26 7.21
C LEU A 21 8.43 1.43 6.15
N LEU A 22 8.43 1.85 4.89
CA LEU A 22 7.75 1.15 3.77
C LEU A 22 8.59 0.01 3.17
N ARG A 23 9.74 -0.32 3.78
CA ARG A 23 10.65 -1.39 3.33
C ARG A 23 10.15 -2.77 3.74
N SER A 24 10.67 -3.79 3.05
CA SER A 24 10.30 -5.20 3.26
C SER A 24 10.65 -5.77 4.63
N GLU A 25 11.58 -5.13 5.32
CA GLU A 25 12.06 -5.48 6.65
C GLU A 25 11.05 -5.00 7.71
N GLN A 26 10.44 -3.84 7.48
CA GLN A 26 9.46 -3.21 8.37
C GLN A 26 8.04 -3.70 8.10
N PHE A 27 7.73 -3.97 6.82
CA PHE A 27 6.54 -4.72 6.43
C PHE A 27 6.99 -6.06 5.88
N PRO A 28 6.71 -7.20 6.53
CA PRO A 28 7.18 -8.51 6.11
C PRO A 28 6.64 -8.88 4.72
N SER A 29 7.23 -8.34 3.64
CA SER A 29 7.21 -8.73 2.23
C SER A 29 7.37 -7.56 1.21
N ARG A 30 8.59 -7.34 0.72
CA ARG A 30 8.83 -7.28 -0.73
C ARG A 30 9.84 -8.37 -1.07
N GLY A 31 9.34 -9.57 -1.33
CA GLY A 31 10.23 -10.72 -1.54
C GLY A 31 9.54 -12.07 -1.49
N GLY A 32 8.32 -12.18 -2.03
CA GLY A 32 7.72 -13.47 -2.35
C GLY A 32 8.03 -13.82 -3.81
N ARG A 33 8.49 -15.05 -4.08
CA ARG A 33 8.55 -15.59 -5.45
C ARG A 33 7.27 -15.19 -6.18
N GLN A 34 7.41 -14.51 -7.32
CA GLN A 34 6.23 -14.23 -8.11
C GLN A 34 5.65 -15.52 -8.65
N ALA A 35 4.33 -15.64 -8.51
CA ALA A 35 3.55 -16.39 -9.46
C ALA A 35 3.80 -15.76 -10.85
N ALA A 36 4.25 -16.57 -11.81
CA ALA A 36 4.15 -16.21 -13.20
C ALA A 36 2.70 -15.74 -13.49
N GLY A 37 2.51 -14.63 -14.22
CA GLY A 37 1.16 -14.24 -14.70
C GLY A 37 0.48 -13.04 -14.03
N LEU A 38 1.22 -12.02 -13.56
CA LEU A 38 0.64 -10.69 -13.23
C LEU A 38 0.24 -9.90 -14.48
N ALA A 39 -0.67 -10.47 -15.27
CA ALA A 39 -1.31 -9.82 -16.40
C ALA A 39 -2.81 -9.70 -16.13
N CYS A 40 -3.39 -8.59 -16.57
CA CYS A 40 -4.84 -8.38 -16.57
C CYS A 40 -5.52 -9.43 -17.44
N ALA A 41 -6.55 -10.10 -16.90
CA ALA A 41 -7.30 -11.10 -17.63
C ALA A 41 -8.06 -10.50 -18.84
N LEU A 42 -8.43 -9.22 -18.77
CA LEU A 42 -9.21 -8.55 -19.81
C LEU A 42 -8.34 -8.06 -20.98
N CYS A 43 -7.21 -7.39 -20.69
CA CYS A 43 -6.41 -6.74 -21.73
C CYS A 43 -4.97 -7.29 -21.86
N GLY A 44 -4.59 -8.26 -21.02
CA GLY A 44 -3.25 -8.86 -21.02
C GLY A 44 -2.11 -7.91 -20.65
N ARG A 45 -2.40 -6.67 -20.24
CA ARG A 45 -1.38 -5.70 -19.78
C ARG A 45 -0.88 -6.07 -18.39
N PRO A 46 0.37 -5.74 -18.04
CA PRO A 46 0.88 -5.96 -16.70
C PRO A 46 0.02 -5.26 -15.64
N LEU A 47 -0.16 -5.92 -14.50
CA LEU A 47 -0.82 -5.34 -13.33
C LEU A 47 0.18 -4.52 -12.52
N SER A 48 -0.30 -3.44 -11.91
CA SER A 48 0.46 -2.65 -10.95
C SER A 48 0.12 -3.09 -9.53
N PHE A 49 1.10 -3.04 -8.63
CA PHE A 49 0.90 -3.34 -7.22
C PHE A 49 0.09 -2.22 -6.57
N LEU A 50 -1.00 -2.59 -5.90
CA LEU A 50 -1.95 -1.64 -5.30
C LEU A 50 -1.81 -1.58 -3.78
N ARG A 51 -1.81 -2.74 -3.11
CA ARG A 51 -1.84 -2.82 -1.65
C ARG A 51 -1.20 -4.11 -1.15
N GLN A 52 -0.51 -4.01 -0.03
CA GLN A 52 -0.16 -5.14 0.83
C GLN A 52 -0.91 -4.99 2.16
N ALA A 53 -1.40 -6.10 2.69
CA ALA A 53 -1.97 -6.19 4.02
C ALA A 53 -1.28 -7.34 4.76
N TYR A 54 -0.79 -7.07 5.96
CA TYR A 54 -0.24 -8.08 6.84
C TYR A 54 -1.31 -8.45 7.87
N GLU A 55 -1.87 -9.65 7.74
CA GLU A 55 -3.06 -10.08 8.46
C GLU A 55 -2.84 -11.50 9.01
N PRO A 56 -1.95 -11.67 10.01
CA PRO A 56 -1.71 -12.96 10.64
C PRO A 56 -2.97 -13.43 11.37
N PRO A 57 -3.50 -14.63 11.07
CA PRO A 57 -4.66 -15.13 11.79
C PRO A 57 -4.23 -15.56 13.20
N ALA A 58 -5.07 -15.25 14.19
CA ALA A 58 -4.82 -15.62 15.57
C ALA A 58 -4.63 -17.14 15.72
N GLY A 59 -3.66 -17.54 16.54
CA GLY A 59 -3.47 -18.93 16.97
C GLY A 59 -2.94 -19.92 15.92
N HIS A 60 -2.48 -19.48 14.74
CA HIS A 60 -2.06 -20.39 13.68
C HIS A 60 -0.57 -20.31 13.35
N ALA A 61 0.22 -21.26 13.87
CA ALA A 61 1.69 -21.26 13.86
C ALA A 61 2.32 -21.20 12.46
N TYR A 62 1.65 -21.77 11.45
CA TYR A 62 2.15 -21.83 10.06
C TYR A 62 1.83 -20.59 9.21
N SER A 63 1.09 -19.63 9.77
CA SER A 63 0.71 -18.40 9.07
C SER A 63 1.02 -17.16 9.89
N PHE A 64 2.03 -17.26 10.75
CA PHE A 64 2.54 -16.13 11.53
C PHE A 64 2.85 -14.93 10.63
N HIS A 65 3.42 -15.16 9.45
CA HIS A 65 3.51 -14.16 8.40
C HIS A 65 2.46 -14.44 7.34
N ARG A 66 1.33 -13.73 7.40
CA ARG A 66 0.29 -13.80 6.35
C ARG A 66 0.19 -12.46 5.64
N GLY A 67 0.77 -12.41 4.43
CA GLY A 67 0.68 -11.27 3.53
C GLY A 67 -0.39 -11.49 2.46
N ILE A 68 -1.24 -10.50 2.25
CA ILE A 68 -2.14 -10.40 1.09
C ILE A 68 -1.66 -9.27 0.19
N PHE A 69 -1.42 -9.58 -1.08
CA PHE A 69 -0.99 -8.61 -2.09
C PHE A 69 -2.08 -8.44 -3.13
N ARG A 70 -2.46 -7.21 -3.41
CA ARG A 70 -3.46 -6.86 -4.41
C ARG A 70 -2.78 -6.13 -5.57
N PHE A 71 -3.14 -6.51 -6.77
CA PHE A 71 -2.67 -5.93 -8.02
C PHE A 71 -3.87 -5.55 -8.89
N CYS A 72 -3.76 -4.45 -9.63
CA CYS A 72 -4.83 -3.97 -10.51
C CYS A 72 -4.32 -3.50 -11.87
N CYS A 73 -5.21 -3.47 -12.87
CA CYS A 73 -4.89 -2.88 -14.16
C CYS A 73 -5.10 -1.36 -14.11
N ARG A 74 -4.15 -0.59 -14.64
CA ARG A 74 -4.22 0.89 -14.69
C ARG A 74 -4.96 1.44 -15.92
N LYS A 75 -5.63 0.59 -16.70
CA LYS A 75 -6.32 1.00 -17.93
C LYS A 75 -7.84 0.92 -17.72
N PRO A 76 -8.63 1.98 -18.01
CA PRO A 76 -10.07 1.85 -18.15
C PRO A 76 -10.43 0.89 -19.31
N PRO A 77 -11.51 0.11 -19.21
CA PRO A 77 -12.39 -0.07 -18.04
C PRO A 77 -11.88 -1.16 -17.06
N CYS A 78 -10.64 -1.61 -17.19
CA CYS A 78 -10.10 -2.79 -16.50
C CYS A 78 -9.79 -2.57 -15.00
N TYR A 79 -10.11 -1.43 -14.41
CA TYR A 79 -9.78 -1.12 -13.01
C TYR A 79 -10.33 -2.16 -12.03
N ALA A 80 -11.49 -2.75 -12.32
CA ALA A 80 -12.10 -3.80 -11.52
C ALA A 80 -11.40 -5.17 -11.63
N SER A 81 -10.51 -5.37 -12.61
CA SER A 81 -9.75 -6.61 -12.76
C SER A 81 -8.61 -6.65 -11.74
N LEU A 82 -8.91 -7.19 -10.56
CA LEU A 82 -7.94 -7.41 -9.49
C LEU A 82 -7.32 -8.79 -9.57
N ARG A 83 -6.04 -8.89 -9.17
CA ARG A 83 -5.41 -10.16 -8.85
C ARG A 83 -4.89 -10.11 -7.42
N VAL A 84 -5.20 -11.14 -6.65
CA VAL A 84 -4.79 -11.26 -5.26
C VAL A 84 -3.84 -12.44 -5.14
N SER A 85 -2.71 -12.21 -4.47
CA SER A 85 -1.78 -13.27 -4.08
C SER A 85 -1.72 -13.33 -2.56
N ARG A 86 -1.56 -14.53 -2.02
CA ARG A 86 -1.42 -14.76 -0.59
C ARG A 86 -0.08 -15.44 -0.33
N ASN A 87 0.65 -14.95 0.65
CA ASN A 87 1.81 -15.62 1.21
C ASN A 87 1.54 -15.99 2.67
N GLN A 88 1.92 -17.20 3.05
CA GLN A 88 1.81 -17.69 4.43
C GLN A 88 3.10 -18.39 4.80
N LEU A 89 3.76 -17.91 5.86
CA LEU A 89 4.99 -18.50 6.39
C LEU A 89 4.89 -18.65 7.92
N PRO A 90 5.52 -19.69 8.49
CA PRO A 90 5.69 -19.84 9.93
C PRO A 90 6.63 -18.76 10.50
N ARG A 91 6.59 -18.53 11.82
CA ARG A 91 7.45 -17.54 12.49
C ARG A 91 8.94 -17.78 12.21
N LYS A 92 9.41 -19.01 12.37
CA LYS A 92 10.77 -19.42 11.99
C LYS A 92 10.79 -19.80 10.51
N ASN A 93 11.42 -18.99 9.68
CA ASN A 93 11.54 -19.20 8.24
C ASN A 93 12.84 -18.57 7.70
N ASP A 94 13.17 -18.86 6.44
CA ASP A 94 14.44 -18.42 5.83
C ASP A 94 14.40 -16.96 5.32
N PHE A 95 13.24 -16.29 5.37
CA PHE A 95 13.03 -14.98 4.76
C PHE A 95 13.00 -13.83 5.78
N TYR A 96 12.50 -14.10 6.99
CA TYR A 96 12.35 -13.10 8.06
C TYR A 96 13.19 -13.45 9.27
N SER A 97 13.72 -12.42 9.92
CA SER A 97 14.32 -12.54 11.25
C SER A 97 13.28 -13.09 12.22
N TYR A 98 13.74 -13.92 13.16
CA TYR A 98 12.89 -14.34 14.26
C TYR A 98 12.55 -13.14 15.16
N GLU A 99 13.49 -12.22 15.36
CA GLU A 99 13.27 -10.99 16.12
C GLU A 99 12.66 -9.87 15.26
N PRO A 100 11.78 -9.01 15.83
CA PRO A 100 11.18 -7.90 15.11
C PRO A 100 12.24 -6.89 14.62
N PRO A 101 11.96 -6.15 13.53
CA PRO A 101 12.84 -5.08 13.06
C PRO A 101 12.91 -3.93 14.07
N SER A 102 13.96 -3.11 13.97
CA SER A 102 14.11 -1.90 14.79
C SER A 102 13.08 -0.84 14.40
N GLU A 103 12.45 -0.21 15.40
CA GLU A 103 11.58 0.96 15.25
C GLU A 103 12.36 2.26 15.00
N ASN A 104 13.67 2.25 15.21
CA ASN A 104 14.53 3.39 14.91
C ASN A 104 14.95 3.39 13.43
N PRO A 105 15.11 4.57 12.81
CA PRO A 105 15.58 4.68 11.44
C PRO A 105 16.96 4.02 11.30
N PRO A 106 17.22 3.31 10.19
CA PRO A 106 18.53 2.74 9.93
C PRO A 106 19.57 3.88 9.78
N PRO A 107 20.86 3.62 10.09
CA PRO A 107 21.92 4.59 9.81
C PRO A 107 21.87 4.99 8.34
N GLU A 108 22.06 6.28 8.04
CA GLU A 108 22.14 6.81 6.67
C GLU A 108 23.38 6.27 5.96
N THR A 109 23.30 5.02 5.52
CA THR A 109 24.40 4.30 4.86
C THR A 109 24.39 4.52 3.35
N GLY A 110 23.59 5.45 2.85
CA GLY A 110 23.43 5.67 1.40
C GLY A 110 22.88 4.45 0.66
N GLU A 111 22.32 3.47 1.37
CA GLU A 111 21.82 2.22 0.80
C GLU A 111 20.57 2.51 -0.05
N SER A 112 20.85 2.75 -1.33
CA SER A 112 19.85 2.85 -2.39
C SER A 112 18.99 1.60 -2.41
N MET A 113 17.67 1.76 -2.60
CA MET A 113 16.71 0.66 -2.83
C MET A 113 17.36 -0.47 -3.64
N TYR A 114 17.62 -1.61 -2.99
CA TYR A 114 18.24 -2.72 -3.68
C TYR A 114 17.24 -3.32 -4.68
N LEU A 115 17.46 -3.11 -5.98
CA LEU A 115 16.82 -3.92 -7.05
C LEU A 115 17.37 -5.36 -7.07
N GLN A 116 17.90 -5.83 -5.95
CA GLN A 116 18.40 -7.17 -5.71
C GLN A 116 18.06 -7.55 -4.28
N LEU A 117 17.44 -8.71 -4.10
CA LEU A 117 17.14 -9.23 -2.78
C LEU A 117 18.42 -9.80 -2.13
N LYS A 118 18.41 -10.00 -0.80
CA LYS A 118 19.49 -10.67 -0.07
C LYS A 118 19.82 -12.07 -0.64
N SER A 119 18.85 -12.72 -1.27
CA SER A 119 19.03 -13.99 -1.99
C SER A 119 19.81 -13.89 -3.31
N GLY A 120 20.21 -12.68 -3.71
CA GLY A 120 20.84 -12.40 -5.01
C GLY A 120 19.85 -12.22 -6.16
N ALA A 121 18.55 -12.48 -5.94
CA ALA A 121 17.53 -12.37 -6.98
C ALA A 121 17.29 -10.90 -7.39
N HIS A 122 17.39 -10.61 -8.68
CA HIS A 122 17.15 -9.26 -9.19
C HIS A 122 15.66 -8.94 -9.33
N LEU A 123 15.33 -7.68 -9.06
CA LEU A 123 14.00 -7.12 -9.21
C LEU A 123 13.87 -6.36 -10.53
N CYS A 124 12.66 -6.35 -11.07
CA CYS A 124 12.29 -5.63 -12.25
C CYS A 124 12.39 -4.14 -11.97
N ARG A 125 13.28 -3.45 -12.68
CA ARG A 125 13.49 -2.01 -12.56
C ARG A 125 12.21 -1.18 -12.72
N PHE A 126 11.23 -1.68 -13.46
CA PHE A 126 9.98 -0.98 -13.77
C PHE A 126 8.85 -1.24 -12.75
N CYS A 127 8.90 -2.31 -11.96
CA CYS A 127 7.77 -2.64 -11.10
C CYS A 127 8.11 -3.35 -9.79
N GLY A 128 9.39 -3.50 -9.46
CA GLY A 128 9.86 -4.15 -8.23
C GLY A 128 9.57 -5.67 -8.14
N CYS A 129 8.94 -6.25 -9.15
CA CYS A 129 8.63 -7.68 -9.26
C CYS A 129 9.90 -8.51 -9.53
N LEU A 130 9.87 -9.85 -9.47
CA LEU A 130 11.05 -10.64 -9.86
C LEU A 130 11.47 -10.36 -11.32
N GLY A 131 12.74 -10.05 -11.53
CA GLY A 131 13.31 -9.64 -12.82
C GLY A 131 14.32 -10.64 -13.36
N PRO A 132 13.90 -11.83 -13.86
CA PRO A 132 14.83 -12.84 -14.33
C PRO A 132 15.50 -12.49 -15.67
N LYS A 133 15.02 -11.45 -16.38
CA LYS A 133 15.53 -11.07 -17.70
C LYS A 133 16.40 -9.83 -17.62
N THR A 134 17.65 -9.97 -18.03
CA THR A 134 18.60 -8.85 -18.11
C THR A 134 18.43 -8.08 -19.42
N CYS A 135 18.65 -6.77 -19.39
CA CYS A 135 18.73 -5.93 -20.57
C CYS A 135 19.92 -6.34 -21.44
N SER A 136 19.68 -6.78 -22.67
CA SER A 136 20.74 -7.20 -23.60
C SER A 136 21.66 -6.08 -24.11
N ARG A 137 21.43 -4.83 -23.70
CA ARG A 137 22.24 -3.67 -24.09
C ARG A 137 23.16 -3.19 -22.98
N CYS A 138 22.62 -2.96 -21.79
CA CYS A 138 23.41 -2.48 -20.66
C CYS A 138 23.88 -3.59 -19.72
N HIS A 139 23.28 -4.79 -19.79
CA HIS A 139 23.55 -5.92 -18.90
C HIS A 139 23.37 -5.65 -17.39
N LYS A 140 22.86 -4.48 -17.01
CA LYS A 140 22.73 -4.04 -15.61
C LYS A 140 21.27 -3.87 -15.15
N ALA A 141 20.33 -3.63 -16.07
CA ALA A 141 18.90 -3.52 -15.74
C ALA A 141 18.18 -4.86 -15.91
N TYR A 142 17.28 -5.18 -14.98
CA TYR A 142 16.54 -6.43 -14.93
C TYR A 142 15.03 -6.19 -15.07
N TYR A 143 14.32 -7.13 -15.69
CA TYR A 143 12.90 -7.00 -16.01
C TYR A 143 12.14 -8.33 -15.84
N CYS A 144 10.87 -8.24 -15.41
CA CYS A 144 9.98 -9.40 -15.34
C CYS A 144 9.54 -9.87 -16.74
N GLY A 145 9.65 -9.02 -17.75
CA GLY A 145 9.26 -9.35 -19.12
C GLY A 145 9.55 -8.26 -20.14
N LYS A 146 9.40 -8.61 -21.43
CA LYS A 146 9.65 -7.73 -22.58
C LYS A 146 8.78 -6.47 -22.56
N LYS A 147 7.55 -6.56 -22.03
CA LYS A 147 6.62 -5.42 -21.94
C LYS A 147 7.19 -4.31 -21.05
N HIS A 148 7.61 -4.63 -19.83
CA HIS A 148 8.21 -3.66 -18.91
C HIS A 148 9.55 -3.12 -19.40
N GLN A 149 10.40 -3.96 -20.00
CA GLN A 149 11.62 -3.49 -20.65
C GLN A 149 11.33 -2.46 -21.75
N THR A 150 10.29 -2.68 -22.57
CA THR A 150 9.93 -1.78 -23.66
C THR A 150 9.36 -0.45 -23.15
N LEU A 151 8.56 -0.49 -22.08
CA LEU A 151 8.02 0.71 -21.44
C LEU A 151 9.12 1.55 -20.80
N ASP A 152 9.96 0.95 -19.96
CA ASP A 152 11.09 1.63 -19.32
C ASP A 152 12.04 2.27 -20.36
N ARG A 153 12.26 1.57 -21.48
CA ARG A 153 13.04 2.09 -22.61
C ARG A 153 12.44 3.33 -23.27
N ARG A 154 11.11 3.47 -23.30
CA ARG A 154 10.44 4.67 -23.84
C ARG A 154 10.50 5.84 -22.89
N LEU A 155 10.63 5.59 -21.59
CA LEU A 155 10.64 6.59 -20.52
C LEU A 155 12.05 7.06 -20.12
N GLY A 156 13.07 6.70 -20.91
CA GLY A 156 14.39 7.30 -20.79
C GLY A 156 15.51 6.37 -20.32
N HIS A 157 15.25 5.07 -20.15
CA HIS A 157 16.35 4.10 -19.93
C HIS A 157 17.40 4.13 -21.07
N LYS A 158 17.05 4.66 -22.26
CA LYS A 158 18.03 4.88 -23.34
C LYS A 158 19.08 5.96 -23.04
N GLN A 159 18.76 7.01 -22.28
CA GLN A 159 19.70 8.09 -21.99
C GLN A 159 20.68 7.74 -20.88
N ALA A 160 20.33 6.79 -20.00
CA ALA A 160 21.20 6.31 -18.93
C ALA A 160 22.36 5.41 -19.40
N TYR A 161 22.45 5.06 -20.70
CA TYR A 161 23.57 4.26 -21.21
C TYR A 161 24.92 5.01 -21.20
N ALA A 162 24.91 6.33 -21.12
CA ALA A 162 26.10 7.17 -21.25
C ALA A 162 26.84 7.47 -19.94
N GLN A 163 26.27 7.08 -18.78
CA GLN A 163 26.86 7.35 -17.47
C GLN A 163 26.98 6.04 -16.67
N PRO A 164 28.18 5.43 -16.59
CA PRO A 164 28.38 4.14 -15.92
C PRO A 164 28.14 4.19 -14.40
N ASP A 165 28.26 5.37 -13.80
CA ASP A 165 28.25 5.59 -12.34
C ASP A 165 26.88 6.03 -11.79
N HIS A 166 25.91 6.34 -12.65
CA HIS A 166 24.58 6.82 -12.27
C HIS A 166 23.46 5.86 -12.66
N LEU A 167 23.70 4.56 -12.56
CA LEU A 167 22.60 3.59 -12.51
C LEU A 167 21.97 3.68 -11.13
N ASN A 168 21.30 4.81 -10.88
CA ASN A 168 20.48 5.01 -9.71
C ASN A 168 19.54 3.80 -9.66
N PHE A 169 19.76 2.97 -8.64
CA PHE A 169 19.02 1.75 -8.33
C PHE A 169 17.58 2.05 -7.91
N THR A 170 17.18 3.32 -7.98
CA THR A 170 15.82 3.78 -7.77
C THR A 170 14.92 3.40 -8.96
N THR A 171 13.72 2.94 -8.61
CA THR A 171 12.65 2.75 -9.59
C THR A 171 12.30 4.10 -10.21
N PRO A 172 12.26 4.25 -11.54
CA PRO A 172 11.94 5.53 -12.16
C PRO A 172 10.51 5.97 -11.81
N ASP A 173 10.28 7.27 -11.67
CA ASP A 173 8.93 7.81 -11.56
C ASP A 173 8.26 7.78 -12.95
N HIS A 174 7.48 6.73 -13.19
CA HIS A 174 6.87 6.43 -14.48
C HIS A 174 5.33 6.34 -14.43
N ASN A 175 4.68 6.85 -13.38
CA ASN A 175 3.21 6.85 -13.17
C ASN A 175 2.50 5.47 -13.22
N PHE A 176 3.28 4.39 -13.39
CA PHE A 176 2.79 3.02 -13.40
C PHE A 176 2.53 2.50 -11.99
N LEU A 177 3.42 2.80 -11.05
CA LEU A 177 3.28 2.45 -9.63
C LEU A 177 2.36 3.45 -8.95
N PHE A 178 1.63 2.98 -7.95
CA PHE A 178 0.93 3.85 -7.03
C PHE A 178 1.93 4.49 -6.05
N PRO A 179 1.62 5.67 -5.48
CA PRO A 179 2.37 6.21 -4.36
C PRO A 179 2.47 5.20 -3.23
N GLU A 180 3.63 5.16 -2.56
CA GLU A 180 3.82 4.31 -1.39
C GLU A 180 3.32 5.06 -0.16
N LEU A 181 2.33 4.49 0.53
CA LEU A 181 1.66 5.04 1.70
C LEU A 181 1.52 3.94 2.75
N GLU A 182 1.52 4.32 4.02
CA GLU A 182 1.19 3.44 5.14
C GLU A 182 -0.33 3.36 5.31
N ILE A 183 -0.81 2.22 5.82
CA ILE A 183 -2.21 2.07 6.24
C ILE A 183 -2.25 2.15 7.76
N VAL A 184 -2.77 3.26 8.27
CA VAL A 184 -2.94 3.51 9.70
C VAL A 184 -4.34 3.06 10.10
N ILE A 185 -4.43 2.23 11.14
CA ILE A 185 -5.72 1.74 11.67
C ILE A 185 -6.01 2.51 12.96
N GLU A 186 -7.18 3.15 12.99
CA GLU A 186 -7.67 3.92 14.14
C GLU A 186 -9.05 3.39 14.55
N THR A 187 -9.36 3.48 15.84
CA THR A 187 -10.70 3.15 16.34
C THR A 187 -11.58 4.39 16.22
N GLU A 188 -12.76 4.26 15.62
CA GLU A 188 -13.75 5.33 15.59
C GLU A 188 -14.18 5.66 17.02
N ASP A 189 -14.05 6.94 17.40
CA ASP A 189 -14.48 7.41 18.71
C ASP A 189 -15.99 7.22 18.87
N GLU A 190 -16.43 6.73 20.04
CA GLU A 190 -17.86 6.72 20.36
C GLU A 190 -18.35 8.17 20.35
N ILE A 191 -19.25 8.51 19.42
CA ILE A 191 -19.97 9.79 19.44
C ILE A 191 -20.74 9.86 20.76
N MET A 192 -20.17 10.51 21.77
CA MET A 192 -20.90 10.85 22.97
C MET A 192 -21.93 11.90 22.56
N PRO A 193 -23.24 11.69 22.80
CA PRO A 193 -24.22 12.73 22.51
C PRO A 193 -23.83 13.96 23.33
N GLU A 194 -23.57 15.08 22.64
CA GLU A 194 -23.46 16.38 23.31
C GLU A 194 -24.68 16.51 24.21
N VAL A 195 -24.45 16.67 25.51
CA VAL A 195 -25.50 17.03 26.44
C VAL A 195 -25.88 18.46 26.07
N VAL A 196 -26.84 18.59 25.15
CA VAL A 196 -27.57 19.83 24.97
C VAL A 196 -28.25 20.08 26.31
N GLU A 197 -27.67 20.96 27.13
CA GLU A 197 -28.40 21.53 28.26
C GLU A 197 -29.72 22.02 27.67
N LYS A 198 -30.83 21.45 28.13
CA LYS A 198 -32.15 21.98 27.86
C LYS A 198 -32.25 23.33 28.57
N GLY A 199 -31.62 24.35 28.02
CA GLY A 199 -32.03 25.72 28.21
C GLY A 199 -33.50 25.80 27.80
N ASP A 200 -34.31 26.40 28.65
CA ASP A 200 -35.76 26.35 28.58
C ASP A 200 -36.28 27.05 27.31
N TYR A 201 -36.37 26.31 26.20
CA TYR A 201 -36.91 26.80 24.91
C TYR A 201 -38.40 27.17 25.00
N SER A 202 -39.05 26.95 26.15
CA SER A 202 -40.44 27.35 26.38
C SER A 202 -40.61 28.88 26.44
N GLU A 203 -39.60 29.63 26.92
CA GLU A 203 -39.65 31.10 26.96
C GLU A 203 -39.51 31.73 25.56
N ILE A 204 -38.71 31.11 24.67
CA ILE A 204 -38.46 31.63 23.32
C ILE A 204 -39.71 31.44 22.43
N ILE A 205 -40.39 30.28 22.53
CA ILE A 205 -41.62 30.04 21.75
C ILE A 205 -42.78 30.87 22.30
N GLY A 206 -42.89 31.03 23.62
CA GLY A 206 -43.92 31.87 24.24
C GLY A 206 -43.83 33.35 23.85
N GLY A 207 -42.60 33.89 23.74
CA GLY A 207 -42.36 35.26 23.30
C GLY A 207 -42.72 35.52 21.84
N VAL A 208 -42.37 34.59 20.95
CA VAL A 208 -42.65 34.70 19.50
C VAL A 208 -44.15 34.62 19.21
N VAL A 209 -44.88 33.72 19.88
CA VAL A 209 -46.34 33.58 19.68
C VAL A 209 -47.08 34.83 20.14
N LYS A 210 -46.67 35.44 21.26
CA LYS A 210 -47.28 36.69 21.75
C LYS A 210 -47.04 37.86 20.80
N GLN A 211 -45.82 37.98 20.25
CA GLN A 211 -45.48 39.03 19.26
C GLN A 211 -46.28 38.90 17.95
N VAL A 212 -46.62 37.68 17.53
CA VAL A 212 -47.41 37.45 16.31
C VAL A 212 -48.91 37.74 16.55
N GLN A 213 -49.41 37.50 17.77
CA GLN A 213 -50.81 37.79 18.11
C GLN A 213 -51.10 39.30 18.19
N ASP A 214 -50.14 40.09 18.69
CA ASP A 214 -50.27 41.55 18.80
C ASP A 214 -50.19 42.27 17.43
N PHE A 215 -49.88 41.56 16.34
CA PHE A 215 -49.80 42.10 14.97
C PHE A 215 -51.06 41.84 14.13
N ILE A 216 -52.05 41.11 14.65
CA ILE A 216 -53.27 40.70 13.93
C ILE A 216 -54.53 41.46 14.41
N HIS A 217 -54.38 42.47 15.27
CA HIS A 217 -55.44 43.44 15.57
C HIS A 217 -54.97 44.89 15.46
#